data_AF-A0A493TSX3-F1
#
_entry.id   AF-A0A493TSX3-F1
#
_cell.length_a   1.000
_cell.length_b   1.000
_cell.length_c   1.000
_cell.angle_alpha   90.00
_cell.angle_beta   90.00
_cell.angle_gamma   90.00
#
_symmetry.space_group_name_H-M   'P 1'
#
loop_
_entity.id
_entity.type
_entity.pdbx_description
1 polymer ?
#
loop_
_entity_poly.entity_id
_entity_poly.type
_entity_poly.pdbx_seq_one_letter_code
_entity_poly.pdbx_strand_id
1 'polypeptide(L)'
;GSPAGPETVSPEDALALMNKNMDILEGAIKEAAQQVRDGAHIIVTPEDGIYGWVFTREAIYPYLEDIPDPEVNWIPCTDPTRFFISSLVRNACHHILACPIP
;
A
#
# COMPACT_ATOMS: atom_id res chain seq x y z
N GLY A 1 21.80 19.90 23.17
CA GLY A 1 21.58 18.59 22.53
C GLY A 1 20.82 18.85 21.25
N SER A 2 21.29 18.34 20.11
CA SER A 2 20.54 18.43 18.86
C SER A 2 19.21 17.69 19.02
N PRO A 3 18.07 18.18 18.51
CA PRO A 3 16.82 17.43 18.57
C PRO A 3 17.03 16.16 17.74
N ALA A 4 16.76 15.01 18.35
CA ALA A 4 16.74 13.74 17.63
C ALA A 4 15.69 13.88 16.51
N GLY A 5 16.11 13.68 15.26
CA GLY A 5 15.17 13.52 14.15
C GLY A 5 14.25 12.31 14.39
N PRO A 6 13.17 12.16 13.62
CA PRO A 6 12.31 10.98 13.71
C PRO A 6 13.15 9.70 13.64
N GLU A 7 12.97 8.83 14.62
CA GLU A 7 13.70 7.58 14.77
C GLU A 7 13.33 6.60 13.64
N THR A 8 14.33 5.90 13.10
CA THR A 8 14.12 4.88 12.07
C THR A 8 13.45 3.65 12.67
N VAL A 9 12.45 3.10 11.99
CA VAL A 9 11.79 1.84 12.37
C VAL A 9 12.40 0.65 11.63
N SER A 10 12.04 -0.56 12.04
CA SER A 10 12.34 -1.78 11.28
C SER A 10 11.44 -1.90 10.03
N PRO A 11 11.85 -2.60 8.96
CA PRO A 11 10.98 -2.88 7.81
C PRO A 11 9.70 -3.63 8.18
N GLU A 12 9.75 -4.52 9.18
CA GLU A 12 8.59 -5.26 9.67
C GLU A 12 7.58 -4.36 10.40
N ASP A 13 8.05 -3.41 11.22
CA ASP A 13 7.18 -2.43 11.87
C ASP A 13 6.57 -1.44 10.87
N ALA A 14 7.37 -1.03 9.88
CA ALA A 14 6.89 -0.20 8.76
C ALA A 14 5.77 -0.93 8.00
N LEU A 15 5.99 -2.19 7.60
CA LEU A 15 4.98 -3.00 6.92
C LEU A 15 3.73 -3.21 7.78
N ALA A 16 3.89 -3.45 9.08
CA ALA A 16 2.76 -3.61 10.00
C ALA A 16 1.92 -2.32 10.11
N LEU A 17 2.56 -1.14 10.10
CA LEU A 17 1.85 0.14 10.07
C LEU A 17 1.11 0.32 8.74
N MET A 18 1.78 0.08 7.61
CA MET A 18 1.18 0.23 6.29
C MET A 18 -0.02 -0.69 6.08
N ASN A 19 0.05 -1.94 6.56
CA ASN A 19 -1.07 -2.89 6.52
C ASN A 19 -2.30 -2.36 7.28
N LYS A 20 -2.12 -1.76 8.47
CA LYS A 20 -3.26 -1.20 9.23
C LYS A 20 -3.99 -0.11 8.44
N ASN A 21 -3.27 0.73 7.71
CA ASN A 21 -3.88 1.75 6.87
C ASN A 21 -4.55 1.12 5.64
N MET A 22 -3.95 0.10 5.04
CA MET A 22 -4.58 -0.66 3.94
C MET A 22 -5.88 -1.36 4.37
N ASP A 23 -5.97 -1.88 5.60
CA ASP A 23 -7.21 -2.48 6.13
C ASP A 23 -8.36 -1.46 6.17
N ILE A 24 -8.06 -0.20 6.52
CA ILE A 24 -9.06 0.89 6.51
C ILE A 24 -9.49 1.20 5.07
N LEU A 25 -8.52 1.27 4.14
CA LEU A 25 -8.79 1.54 2.73
C LEU A 25 -9.60 0.40 2.09
N GLU A 26 -9.34 -0.86 2.43
CA GLU A 26 -10.08 -2.03 1.94
C GLU A 26 -11.58 -1.92 2.25
N GLY A 27 -11.94 -1.43 3.45
CA GLY A 27 -13.33 -1.19 3.81
C GLY A 27 -14.02 -0.21 2.84
N ALA A 28 -13.40 0.95 2.61
CA ALA A 28 -13.92 1.96 1.69
C ALA A 28 -14.00 1.46 0.24
N ILE A 29 -13.03 0.63 -0.19
CA ILE A 29 -12.97 0.06 -1.54
C ILE A 29 -14.10 -0.95 -1.75
N LYS A 30 -14.32 -1.85 -0.78
CA LYS A 30 -15.43 -2.81 -0.82
C LYS A 30 -16.78 -2.09 -0.83
N GLU A 31 -16.95 -1.09 0.02
CA GLU A 31 -18.17 -0.29 0.06
C GLU A 31 -18.43 0.42 -1.28
N ALA A 32 -17.40 1.02 -1.88
CA ALA A 32 -17.51 1.71 -3.16
C ALA A 32 -17.88 0.74 -4.29
N ALA A 33 -17.26 -0.44 -4.33
CA ALA A 33 -17.54 -1.42 -5.37
C ALA A 33 -18.90 -2.11 -5.22
N GLN A 34 -19.37 -2.31 -4.00
CA GLN A 34 -20.65 -2.99 -3.70
C GLN A 34 -21.87 -2.06 -3.71
N GLN A 35 -21.72 -0.79 -4.13
CA GLN A 35 -22.85 0.13 -4.21
C GLN A 35 -23.98 -0.43 -5.10
N VAL A 36 -25.19 -0.47 -4.55
CA VAL A 36 -26.34 -1.26 -5.06
C VAL A 36 -26.85 -0.81 -6.43
N ARG A 37 -26.56 0.42 -6.86
CA ARG A 37 -27.08 0.98 -8.11
C ARG A 37 -26.07 0.86 -9.23
N ASP A 38 -24.88 1.40 -8.99
CA ASP A 38 -23.77 1.42 -9.93
C ASP A 38 -22.49 1.39 -9.09
N GLY A 39 -21.91 0.21 -8.86
CA GLY A 39 -20.64 0.07 -8.15
C GLY A 39 -19.57 1.01 -8.74
N ALA A 40 -18.68 1.53 -7.89
CA ALA A 40 -17.62 2.40 -8.34
C ALA A 40 -16.68 1.67 -9.31
N HIS A 41 -16.48 2.26 -10.48
CA HIS A 41 -15.56 1.72 -11.48
C HIS A 41 -14.09 2.03 -11.15
N ILE A 42 -13.85 3.16 -10.48
CA ILE A 42 -12.53 3.64 -10.06
C ILE A 42 -12.70 4.31 -8.69
N ILE A 43 -11.75 4.08 -7.79
CA ILE A 43 -11.61 4.74 -6.51
C ILE A 43 -10.19 5.31 -6.38
N VAL A 44 -10.07 6.48 -5.76
CA VAL A 44 -8.78 7.15 -5.52
C VAL A 44 -8.56 7.22 -4.02
N THR A 45 -7.38 6.82 -3.56
CA THR A 45 -6.94 6.96 -2.17
C THR A 45 -6.04 8.19 -2.02
N PRO A 46 -5.96 8.82 -0.83
CA PRO A 46 -5.11 10.00 -0.63
C PRO A 46 -3.63 9.71 -0.81
N GLU A 47 -2.88 10.73 -1.25
CA GLU A 47 -1.42 10.77 -1.13
C GLU A 47 -1.00 10.60 0.34
N ASP A 48 0.11 9.89 0.58
CA ASP A 48 0.61 9.53 1.91
C ASP A 48 -0.38 8.75 2.81
N GLY A 49 -1.51 8.27 2.30
CA GLY A 49 -2.54 7.59 3.09
C GLY A 49 -2.12 6.23 3.68
N ILE A 50 -0.99 5.67 3.23
CA ILE A 50 -0.47 4.38 3.71
C ILE A 50 0.59 4.56 4.81
N TYR A 51 1.40 5.61 4.77
CA TYR A 51 2.57 5.76 5.64
C TYR A 51 2.74 7.16 6.28
N GLY A 52 2.00 8.19 5.86
CA GLY A 52 2.08 9.56 6.37
C GLY A 52 3.17 10.42 5.72
N TRP A 53 3.37 11.66 6.21
CA TRP A 53 4.21 12.66 5.52
C TRP A 53 5.42 13.18 6.32
N VAL A 54 5.64 12.68 7.54
CA VAL A 54 6.69 13.21 8.44
C VAL A 54 7.89 12.28 8.50
N PHE A 55 8.86 12.50 7.60
CA PHE A 55 10.07 11.68 7.52
C PHE A 55 11.34 12.48 7.20
N THR A 56 12.49 11.99 7.67
CA THR A 56 13.79 12.25 7.02
C THR A 56 14.05 11.19 5.95
N ARG A 57 15.11 11.36 5.17
CA ARG A 57 15.51 10.38 4.14
C ARG A 57 15.82 9.00 4.73
N GLU A 58 16.35 8.98 5.94
CA GLU A 58 16.70 7.76 6.67
C GLU A 58 15.44 7.11 7.26
N ALA A 59 14.55 7.92 7.84
CA ALA A 59 13.33 7.43 8.48
C ALA A 59 12.31 6.84 7.49
N ILE A 60 12.26 7.31 6.25
CA ILE A 60 11.33 6.78 5.23
C ILE A 60 11.79 5.47 4.61
N TYR A 61 13.10 5.17 4.63
CA TYR A 61 13.67 4.03 3.90
C TYR A 61 13.00 2.67 4.19
N PRO A 62 12.62 2.33 5.44
CA PRO A 62 11.91 1.08 5.75
C PRO A 62 10.52 0.95 5.12
N TYR A 63 9.92 2.04 4.63
CA TYR A 63 8.59 2.07 4.02
C TYR A 63 8.62 1.91 2.49
N LEU A 64 9.81 1.89 1.88
CA LEU A 64 9.96 1.91 0.43
C LEU A 64 10.11 0.49 -0.15
N GLU A 65 9.58 0.30 -1.35
CA GLU A 65 9.82 -0.87 -2.20
C GLU A 65 10.32 -0.41 -3.57
N ASP A 66 11.02 -1.31 -4.28
CA ASP A 66 11.39 -1.08 -5.68
C ASP A 66 10.19 -1.46 -6.57
N ILE A 67 9.56 -0.46 -7.19
CA ILE A 67 8.35 -0.64 -8.01
C ILE A 67 8.79 -0.66 -9.49
N PRO A 68 8.63 -1.79 -10.21
CA PRO A 68 9.07 -1.91 -11.60
C PRO A 68 8.23 -1.05 -12.53
N ASP A 69 8.79 -0.70 -13.69
CA ASP A 69 8.06 -0.03 -14.76
C ASP A 69 6.85 -0.88 -15.21
N PRO A 70 5.66 -0.29 -15.42
CA PRO A 70 4.47 -1.03 -15.83
C PRO A 70 4.62 -1.84 -17.13
N GLU A 71 5.60 -1.55 -17.99
CA GLU A 71 5.92 -2.32 -19.20
C GLU A 71 6.25 -3.79 -18.90
N VAL A 72 6.64 -4.14 -17.66
CA VAL A 72 6.86 -5.53 -17.27
C VAL A 72 5.57 -6.37 -17.24
N ASN A 73 4.39 -5.74 -17.28
CA ASN A 73 3.06 -6.37 -17.26
C ASN A 73 2.96 -7.42 -16.14
N TRP A 74 2.92 -6.95 -14.89
CA TRP A 74 2.93 -7.80 -13.70
C TRP A 74 1.68 -7.57 -12.85
N ILE A 75 1.03 -8.66 -12.44
CA ILE A 75 -0.06 -8.66 -11.48
C ILE A 75 0.48 -9.27 -10.16
N PRO A 76 0.71 -8.46 -9.12
CA PRO A 76 1.31 -8.92 -7.86
C PRO A 76 0.53 -10.04 -7.17
N CYS A 77 -0.81 -10.06 -7.26
CA CYS A 77 -1.63 -11.11 -6.65
C CYS A 77 -1.46 -12.49 -7.32
N THR A 78 -1.14 -12.54 -8.62
CA THR A 78 -1.09 -13.82 -9.37
C THR A 78 0.34 -14.35 -9.51
N ASP A 79 1.34 -13.47 -9.45
CA ASP A 79 2.76 -13.83 -9.53
C ASP A 79 3.58 -13.09 -8.46
N PRO A 80 3.32 -13.33 -7.16
CA PRO A 80 3.88 -12.53 -6.06
C PRO A 80 5.39 -12.68 -5.87
N THR A 81 6.03 -13.66 -6.53
CA THR A 81 7.46 -13.94 -6.40
C THR A 81 8.28 -13.43 -7.58
N ARG A 82 7.65 -12.80 -8.58
CA ARG A 82 8.33 -12.28 -9.77
C ARG A 82 9.40 -11.24 -9.44
N PHE A 83 9.09 -10.35 -8.52
CA PHE A 83 10.01 -9.37 -7.97
C PHE A 83 10.16 -9.63 -6.47
N PHE A 84 11.39 -9.90 -6.04
CA PHE A 84 11.70 -10.16 -4.64
C PHE A 84 11.38 -8.92 -3.80
N ILE A 85 10.88 -9.12 -2.57
CA ILE A 85 10.60 -8.06 -1.60
C ILE A 85 9.54 -7.07 -2.10
N SER A 86 8.35 -7.58 -2.39
CA SER A 86 7.19 -6.74 -2.68
C SER A 86 6.02 -7.08 -1.78
N SER A 87 6.25 -7.02 -0.47
CA SER A 87 5.24 -7.39 0.52
C SER A 87 4.14 -6.35 0.60
N LEU A 88 4.48 -5.07 0.50
CA LEU A 88 3.52 -3.98 0.47
C LEU A 88 2.70 -4.02 -0.83
N VAL A 89 3.31 -4.06 -2.00
CA VAL A 89 2.56 -4.09 -3.28
C VAL A 89 1.73 -5.37 -3.41
N ARG A 90 2.22 -6.52 -2.94
CA ARG A 90 1.41 -7.75 -2.84
C ARG A 90 0.19 -7.54 -1.93
N ASN A 91 0.40 -6.99 -0.74
CA ASN A 91 -0.69 -6.75 0.20
C ASN A 91 -1.69 -5.71 -0.36
N ALA A 92 -1.21 -4.63 -0.96
CA ALA A 92 -2.03 -3.64 -1.65
C ALA A 92 -2.87 -4.29 -2.75
N CYS A 93 -2.34 -5.29 -3.45
CA CYS A 93 -3.15 -6.03 -4.42
C CYS A 93 -4.35 -6.75 -3.76
N HIS A 94 -4.18 -7.34 -2.57
CA HIS A 94 -5.26 -8.01 -1.85
C HIS A 94 -6.25 -7.04 -1.18
N HIS A 95 -5.77 -5.93 -0.61
CA HIS A 95 -6.60 -5.00 0.16
C HIS A 95 -7.21 -3.89 -0.73
N ILE A 96 -6.48 -3.42 -1.74
CA ILE A 96 -6.83 -2.23 -2.51
C ILE A 96 -7.27 -2.57 -3.94
N LEU A 97 -6.61 -3.52 -4.60
CA LEU A 97 -6.84 -3.79 -6.04
C LEU A 97 -7.79 -4.95 -6.31
N ALA A 98 -8.01 -5.85 -5.34
CA ALA A 98 -8.89 -7.00 -5.49
C ALA A 98 -10.30 -6.67 -5.03
N CYS A 99 -11.05 -5.90 -5.82
CA CYS A 99 -12.49 -6.06 -5.78
C CYS A 99 -12.91 -7.11 -6.81
N PRO A 100 -13.47 -8.26 -6.41
CA PRO A 100 -14.22 -9.08 -7.33
C PRO A 100 -15.44 -8.25 -7.76
N ILE A 101 -15.37 -7.67 -8.95
CA ILE A 101 -16.58 -7.25 -9.66
C ILE A 101 -17.34 -8.56 -9.91
N PRO A 102 -18.58 -8.72 -9.41
CA PRO A 102 -19.39 -9.90 -9.72
C PRO A 102 -19.65 -10.03 -11.23
#